data_AF-B0MER6-F1
#
_entry.id   AF-B0MER6-F1
#
_cell.length_a   1.000
_cell.length_b   1.000
_cell.length_c   1.000
_cell.angle_alpha   90.00
_cell.angle_beta   90.00
_cell.angle_gamma   90.00
#
_symmetry.space_group_name_H-M   'P 1'
#
loop_
_entity.id
_entity.type
_entity.pdbx_description
1 polymer ?
#
loop_
_entity_poly.entity_id
_entity_poly.type
_entity_poly.pdbx_seq_one_letter_code
_entity_poly.pdbx_strand_id
1 'polypeptide(L)' 'MIKEKLKWEGEMKYILFFLGMGLFIFNKFFPELREGILGDFLITAIMVFAIINLMIQRKKSKKDIDNEE' A
#
# COMPACT_ATOMS: atom_id res chain seq x y z
N MET A 1 -12.76 -17.09 -11.58
CA MET A 1 -13.05 -15.92 -10.71
C MET A 1 -12.50 -16.06 -9.29
N ILE A 2 -12.95 -17.00 -8.44
CA ILE A 2 -12.53 -17.08 -7.02
C ILE A 2 -11.00 -17.24 -6.84
N LYS A 3 -10.32 -18.07 -7.67
CA LYS A 3 -8.86 -18.26 -7.62
C LYS A 3 -8.05 -16.99 -7.91
N GLU A 4 -8.52 -16.14 -8.82
CA GLU A 4 -7.84 -14.89 -9.19
C GLU A 4 -8.01 -13.82 -8.10
N LYS A 5 -9.17 -13.78 -7.45
CA LYS A 5 -9.47 -12.90 -6.32
C LYS A 5 -8.55 -13.19 -5.12
N LEU A 6 -8.42 -14.46 -4.75
CA LEU A 6 -7.52 -14.91 -3.67
C LEU A 6 -6.04 -14.63 -3.97
N LYS A 7 -5.61 -14.76 -5.24
CA LYS A 7 -4.24 -14.45 -5.65
C LYS A 7 -3.94 -12.96 -5.50
N TRP A 8 -4.87 -12.09 -5.93
CA TRP A 8 -4.73 -10.64 -5.80
C TRP A 8 -4.74 -10.15 -4.35
N GLU A 9 -5.61 -10.68 -3.51
CA GLU A 9 -5.62 -10.36 -2.07
C GLU A 9 -4.31 -10.78 -1.40
N GLY A 10 -3.77 -11.95 -1.78
CA GLY A 10 -2.44 -12.39 -1.35
C GLY A 10 -1.36 -11.40 -1.78
N GLU A 11 -1.28 -11.09 -3.07
CA GLU A 11 -0.27 -10.16 -3.63
C GLU A 11 -0.35 -8.77 -2.98
N MET A 12 -1.54 -8.24 -2.72
CA MET A 12 -1.73 -6.96 -2.04
C MET A 12 -1.26 -6.97 -0.58
N LYS A 13 -1.48 -8.08 0.15
CA LYS A 13 -0.95 -8.23 1.52
C LYS A 13 0.58 -8.20 1.52
N TYR A 14 1.22 -8.86 0.56
CA TYR A 14 2.68 -8.82 0.42
C TYR A 14 3.18 -7.42 0.06
N ILE A 15 2.51 -6.71 -0.87
CA ILE A 15 2.88 -5.34 -1.24
C ILE A 15 2.81 -4.41 -0.02
N LEU A 16 1.72 -4.45 0.75
CA LEU A 16 1.56 -3.65 1.97
C LEU A 16 2.62 -4.02 3.03
N PHE A 17 2.93 -5.31 3.17
CA PHE A 17 3.97 -5.80 4.09
C PHE A 17 5.36 -5.29 3.71
N PHE A 18 5.75 -5.40 2.44
CA PHE A 18 7.03 -4.89 1.95
C PHE A 18 7.13 -3.37 2.08
N LEU A 19 6.03 -2.65 1.85
CA LEU A 19 5.97 -1.20 1.98
C LEU A 19 6.13 -0.76 3.45
N GLY A 20 5.52 -1.48 4.38
CA GLY A 20 5.69 -1.28 5.82
C GLY A 20 7.12 -1.59 6.30
N MET A 21 7.72 -2.69 5.84
CA MET A 21 9.13 -3.00 6.14
C MET A 21 10.09 -1.96 5.54
N GLY A 22 9.85 -1.51 4.31
CA GLY A 22 10.65 -0.48 3.66
C GLY A 22 10.61 0.84 4.42
N LEU A 23 9.43 1.27 4.87
CA LEU A 23 9.25 2.42 5.76
C LEU A 23 10.00 2.26 7.08
N PHE A 24 9.91 1.08 7.70
CA PHE A 24 10.58 0.81 8.97
C PHE A 24 12.11 0.87 8.84
N ILE A 25 12.67 0.24 7.80
CA ILE A 25 14.09 0.29 7.49
C ILE A 25 14.50 1.73 7.19
N PHE A 26 13.75 2.44 6.34
CA PHE A 26 14.05 3.82 6.01
C PHE A 26 14.10 4.72 7.25
N ASN A 27 13.09 4.65 8.13
CA ASN A 27 13.05 5.42 9.38
C ASN A 27 14.17 5.06 10.36
N LYS A 28 14.63 3.80 10.38
CA LYS A 28 15.66 3.33 11.32
C LYS A 28 17.08 3.65 10.86
N PHE A 29 17.34 3.55 9.56
CA PHE A 29 18.70 3.66 9.00
C PHE A 29 19.00 5.02 8.38
N PHE A 30 17.99 5.82 8.06
CA PHE A 30 18.17 7.16 7.49
C PHE A 30 17.41 8.24 8.29
N PRO A 31 17.67 8.37 9.61
CA PRO A 31 17.01 9.38 10.44
C PRO A 31 17.30 10.81 9.98
N GLU A 32 18.48 11.06 9.41
CA GLU A 32 18.89 12.36 8.87
C GLU A 32 18.04 12.79 7.66
N LEU A 33 17.55 11.83 6.87
CA LEU A 33 16.63 12.13 5.77
C LEU A 33 15.22 12.48 6.28
N ARG A 34 14.85 12.01 7.47
CA ARG A 34 13.56 12.32 8.12
C ARG A 34 13.53 13.73 8.69
N GLU A 35 14.65 14.25 9.18
CA GLU A 35 14.71 15.57 9.82
C GLU A 35 14.69 16.75 8.84
N GLY A 36 14.67 16.47 7.52
CA GLY A 36 14.59 17.48 6.48
C GLY A 36 13.32 17.40 5.64
N ILE A 37 13.11 18.45 4.83
CA ILE A 37 12.01 18.59 3.86
C ILE A 37 11.88 17.34 2.94
N LEU A 38 13.01 16.69 2.63
CA LEU A 38 13.05 15.50 1.78
C LEU A 38 12.32 14.30 2.42
N GLY A 39 12.41 14.15 3.75
CA GLY A 39 11.74 13.10 4.51
C GLY A 39 10.24 13.29 4.54
N ASP A 40 9.78 14.52 4.75
CA ASP A 40 8.36 14.87 4.70
C ASP A 40 7.77 14.61 3.31
N PHE A 41 8.48 14.97 2.24
CA PHE A 41 8.07 14.63 0.87
C PHE A 41 7.98 13.12 0.63
N LEU A 42 8.97 12.35 1.12
CA LEU A 42 8.98 10.90 0.95
C LEU A 42 7.83 10.22 1.72
N ILE A 43 7.63 10.60 2.99
CA ILE A 43 6.55 10.08 3.83
C ILE A 43 5.19 10.43 3.20
N THR A 44 5.03 11.66 2.71
CA THR A 44 3.82 12.10 2.02
C THR A 44 3.56 11.29 0.75
N ALA A 45 4.58 11.08 -0.09
CA ALA A 45 4.45 10.28 -1.30
C ALA A 45 4.03 8.82 -0.99
N ILE A 46 4.61 8.23 0.05
CA ILE A 46 4.27 6.87 0.50
C ILE A 46 2.84 6.82 1.04
N MET A 47 2.39 7.81 1.82
CA MET A 47 1.01 7.90 2.31
C MET A 47 0.01 8.04 1.16
N VAL A 48 0.28 8.92 0.19
CA VAL A 48 -0.57 9.09 -1.00
C VAL A 48 -0.67 7.78 -1.79
N PHE A 49 0.46 7.10 -2.00
CA PHE A 49 0.48 5.80 -2.66
C PHE A 49 -0.35 4.75 -1.91
N ALA A 50 -0.21 4.66 -0.59
CA ALA A 50 -0.98 3.74 0.23
C ALA A 50 -2.49 4.03 0.15
N ILE A 51 -2.90 5.30 0.19
CA ILE A 51 -4.31 5.72 0.07
C ILE A 51 -4.87 5.34 -1.30
N ILE A 52 -4.15 5.64 -2.39
CA ILE A 52 -4.56 5.26 -3.75
C ILE A 52 -4.71 3.74 -3.84
N ASN A 53 -3.76 3.00 -3.29
CA ASN A 53 -3.79 1.54 -3.32
C ASN A 53 -5.00 0.97 -2.55
N LEU A 54 -5.34 1.55 -1.39
CA LEU A 54 -6.55 1.21 -0.63
C LEU A 54 -7.84 1.59 -1.37
N MET A 55 -7.88 2.73 -2.06
CA MET A 55 -9.03 3.14 -2.88
C MET A 55 -9.27 2.18 -4.04
N ILE A 56 -8.20 1.75 -4.72
CA ILE A 56 -8.27 0.76 -5.81
C ILE A 56 -8.79 -0.58 -5.28
N GLN A 57 -8.27 -1.06 -4.14
CA GLN A 57 -8.77 -2.28 -3.50
C GLN A 57 -10.25 -2.20 -3.15
N ARG A 58 -10.70 -1.09 -2.53
CA ARG A 58 -12.11 -0.88 -2.20
C ARG A 58 -13.02 -0.87 -3.41
N LYS A 59 -12.62 -0.19 -4.49
CA LYS A 59 -13.41 -0.11 -5.72
C LYS A 59 -13.56 -1.48 -6.40
N LYS A 60 -12.51 -2.32 -6.34
CA LYS A 60 -12.56 -3.69 -6.86
C LYS A 60 -13.40 -4.62 -5.99
N SER A 61 -13.22 -4.56 -4.67
CA SER A 61 -14.02 -5.34 -3.72
C SER A 61 -15.52 -5.07 -3.87
N LYS A 62 -15.91 -3.83 -4.17
CA LYS A 62 -17.33 -3.48 -4.41
C LYS A 62 -17.83 -4.03 -5.76
N LYS A 63 -17.03 -3.92 -6.82
CA LYS A 63 -17.37 -4.46 -8.14
C LYS A 63 -17.48 -5.99 -8.16
N ASP A 64 -16.72 -6.68 -7.30
CA ASP A 64 -16.80 -8.14 -7.17
C ASP A 64 -18.06 -8.61 -6.44
N ILE A 65 -18.70 -7.76 -5.61
CA ILE A 65 -19.95 -8.08 -4.92
C ILE A 65 -21.14 -7.89 -5.87
N ASP A 66 -21.14 -6.81 -6.66
CA ASP A 66 -22.22 -6.49 -7.60
C ASP A 66 -22.29 -7.46 -8.81
N ASN A 67 -21.29 -8.32 -9.02
CA ASN A 67 -21.19 -9.28 -10.13
C ASN A 67 -21.53 -10.73 -9.72
N GLU A 68 -21.81 -10.97 -8.43
CA GLU A 68 -22.28 -12.26 -7.89
C GLU A 68 -23.82 -12.31 -7.72
N GLU A 69 -24.54 -11.19 -7.94
CA GLU A 69 -26.00 -11.11 -8.18
C GLU A 69 -26.34 -11.31 -9.67
#